data_AF-A0A640KUZ9-F1
#
_entry.id   AF-A0A640KUZ9-F1
#
_cell.length_a   1.000
_cell.length_b   1.000
_cell.length_c   1.000
_cell.angle_alpha   90.00
_cell.angle_beta   90.00
_cell.angle_gamma   90.00
#
_symmetry.space_group_name_H-M   'P 1'
#
loop_
_entity.id
_entity.type
_entity.pdbx_description
1 polymer ?
#
loop_
_entity_poly.entity_id
_entity_poly.type
_entity_poly.pdbx_seq_one_letter_code
_entity_poly.pdbx_strand_id
1 'polypeptide(L)'
;MATSTPSTSTACIEDSAEADMALRFLNHCLSNAVQVHYLVTSSLQRGDWQTSTLLGAEAQAYMRALLAVYAASSALRQQLVSGDSLYYLQCLTEETTRADFVRVAAAPSFPFAS
;
A
#
# COMPACT_ATOMS: atom_id res chain seq x y z
N MET A 1 45.16 24.19 -11.98
CA MET A 1 45.08 23.49 -10.67
C MET A 1 43.67 22.97 -10.51
N ALA A 2 43.52 21.65 -10.40
CA ALA A 2 42.26 20.97 -10.18
C ALA A 2 42.00 20.82 -8.69
N THR A 3 40.77 21.05 -8.24
CA THR A 3 40.16 20.46 -7.02
C THR A 3 38.64 20.54 -7.22
N SER A 4 38.04 19.45 -7.72
CA SER A 4 37.33 18.43 -6.92
C SER A 4 35.90 18.84 -6.61
N THR A 5 35.00 18.44 -7.50
CA THR A 5 33.58 18.26 -7.24
C THR A 5 33.37 17.08 -6.28
N PRO A 6 32.55 17.20 -5.23
CA PRO A 6 32.02 16.03 -4.56
C PRO A 6 30.84 15.47 -5.37
N SER A 7 31.10 14.33 -6.02
CA SER A 7 30.06 13.45 -6.57
C SER A 7 29.26 12.87 -5.40
N THR A 8 27.98 13.23 -5.30
CA THR A 8 27.05 12.66 -4.33
C THR A 8 26.14 11.68 -5.08
N SER A 9 26.59 10.43 -5.16
CA SER A 9 25.85 9.27 -5.70
C SER A 9 24.93 8.67 -4.63
N THR A 10 23.96 9.46 -4.12
CA THR A 10 22.98 8.96 -3.13
C THR A 10 21.68 8.46 -3.76
N ALA A 11 21.43 8.79 -5.03
CA ALA A 11 20.16 8.49 -5.70
C ALA A 11 19.91 6.98 -5.97
N CYS A 12 20.95 6.14 -6.00
CA CYS A 12 20.77 4.72 -6.34
C CYS A 12 20.27 3.85 -5.17
N ILE A 13 20.42 4.31 -3.92
CA ILE A 13 20.05 3.51 -2.73
C ILE A 13 18.59 3.78 -2.33
N GLU A 14 18.09 5.00 -2.58
CA GLU A 14 16.71 5.40 -2.24
C GLU A 14 15.67 4.65 -3.09
N ASP A 15 15.92 4.49 -4.39
CA ASP A 15 14.96 3.86 -5.33
C ASP A 15 14.77 2.36 -5.05
N SER A 16 15.84 1.65 -4.67
CA SER A 16 15.74 0.21 -4.32
C SER A 16 15.10 -0.01 -2.95
N ALA A 17 15.44 0.82 -1.96
CA ALA A 17 14.87 0.68 -0.61
C ALA A 17 13.37 0.99 -0.58
N GLU A 18 12.92 1.98 -1.35
CA GLU A 18 11.50 2.32 -1.47
C GLU A 18 10.71 1.22 -2.20
N ALA A 19 11.28 0.66 -3.27
CA ALA A 19 10.70 -0.49 -3.97
C ALA A 19 10.57 -1.72 -3.06
N ASP A 20 11.59 -2.01 -2.25
CA ASP A 20 11.55 -3.10 -1.28
C ASP A 20 10.50 -2.87 -0.18
N MET A 21 10.37 -1.65 0.32
CA MET A 21 9.34 -1.30 1.30
C MET A 21 7.94 -1.42 0.72
N ALA A 22 7.72 -0.95 -0.51
CA ALA A 22 6.46 -1.10 -1.24
C ALA A 22 6.09 -2.58 -1.44
N LEU A 23 7.05 -3.40 -1.86
CA LEU A 23 6.82 -4.83 -2.07
C LEU A 23 6.46 -5.53 -0.75
N ARG A 24 7.17 -5.18 0.35
CA ARG A 24 6.84 -5.70 1.69
C ARG A 24 5.46 -5.27 2.16
N PHE A 25 5.07 -4.03 1.91
CA PHE A 25 3.72 -3.56 2.22
C PHE A 25 2.65 -4.38 1.47
N LEU A 26 2.81 -4.57 0.15
CA LEU A 26 1.85 -5.31 -0.67
C LEU A 26 1.76 -6.79 -0.26
N ASN A 27 2.89 -7.42 0.03
CA ASN A 27 2.97 -8.83 0.39
C ASN A 27 2.60 -9.11 1.85
N HIS A 28 2.78 -8.15 2.75
CA HIS A 28 2.48 -8.36 4.16
C HIS A 28 1.10 -7.83 4.53
N CYS A 29 0.78 -6.60 4.18
CA CYS A 29 -0.44 -5.94 4.61
C CYS A 29 -1.63 -6.23 3.70
N LEU A 30 -1.39 -6.52 2.41
CA LEU A 30 -2.46 -6.73 1.43
C LEU A 30 -2.50 -8.17 0.87
N SER A 31 -1.79 -9.13 1.45
CA SER A 31 -1.75 -10.48 0.88
C SER A 31 -3.04 -11.29 1.03
N ASN A 32 -3.87 -10.98 2.01
CA ASN A 32 -5.16 -11.63 2.25
C ASN A 32 -6.08 -10.75 3.11
N ALA A 33 -7.35 -11.14 3.23
CA ALA A 33 -8.37 -10.41 3.99
C ALA A 33 -8.01 -10.22 5.48
N VAL A 34 -7.32 -11.18 6.12
CA VAL A 34 -6.90 -11.06 7.52
C VAL A 34 -5.90 -9.91 7.69
N GLN A 35 -4.91 -9.82 6.81
CA GLN A 35 -3.90 -8.76 6.87
C GLN A 35 -4.49 -7.39 6.56
N VAL A 36 -5.42 -7.33 5.59
CA VAL A 36 -6.15 -6.10 5.27
C VAL A 36 -6.99 -5.64 6.46
N HIS A 37 -7.68 -6.57 7.15
CA HIS A 37 -8.39 -6.24 8.38
C HIS A 37 -7.45 -5.62 9.42
N TYR A 38 -6.30 -6.25 9.68
CA TYR A 38 -5.32 -5.71 10.64
C TYR A 38 -4.79 -4.34 10.22
N LEU A 39 -4.45 -4.14 8.95
CA LEU A 39 -4.02 -2.84 8.42
C LEU A 39 -5.10 -1.78 8.67
N VAL A 40 -6.34 -2.07 8.29
CA VAL A 40 -7.46 -1.14 8.43
C VAL A 40 -7.72 -0.83 9.90
N THR A 41 -7.84 -1.84 10.77
CA THR A 41 -8.09 -1.62 12.21
C THR A 41 -6.95 -0.84 12.87
N SER A 42 -5.69 -1.10 12.49
CA SER A 42 -4.52 -0.36 13.01
C SER A 42 -4.48 1.10 12.55
N SER A 43 -5.10 1.42 11.42
CA SER A 43 -5.16 2.78 10.87
C SER A 43 -6.21 3.67 11.53
N LEU A 44 -7.15 3.08 12.28
CA LEU A 44 -8.27 3.82 12.88
C LEU A 44 -7.81 4.62 14.08
N GLN A 45 -8.27 5.87 14.19
CA GLN A 45 -8.11 6.65 15.40
C GLN A 45 -9.36 6.48 16.25
N ARG A 46 -9.20 6.11 17.54
CA ARG A 46 -10.33 5.93 18.47
C ARG A 46 -11.39 4.90 18.02
N GLY A 47 -11.04 3.98 17.12
CA GLY A 47 -11.94 2.94 16.62
C GLY A 47 -12.99 3.42 15.60
N ASP A 48 -12.89 4.66 15.11
CA ASP A 48 -13.78 5.19 14.08
C ASP A 48 -13.16 5.06 12.69
N TRP A 49 -13.88 4.39 11.78
CA TRP A 49 -13.45 4.18 10.39
C TRP A 49 -13.26 5.50 9.63
N GLN A 50 -14.00 6.55 9.98
CA GLN A 50 -13.89 7.87 9.32
C GLN A 50 -12.54 8.54 9.57
N THR A 51 -11.88 8.17 10.66
CA THR A 51 -10.58 8.74 11.07
C THR A 51 -9.39 7.91 10.62
N SER A 52 -9.63 6.89 9.78
CA SER A 52 -8.57 6.04 9.24
C SER A 52 -7.51 6.87 8.50
N THR A 53 -6.24 6.67 8.86
CA THR A 53 -5.12 7.29 8.15
C THR A 53 -5.04 6.86 6.68
N LEU A 54 -5.64 5.71 6.33
CA LEU A 54 -5.71 5.22 4.95
C LEU A 54 -6.59 6.10 4.06
N LEU A 55 -7.54 6.83 4.63
CA LEU A 55 -8.37 7.79 3.89
C LEU A 55 -7.67 9.14 3.68
N GLY A 56 -6.51 9.35 4.32
CA GLY A 56 -5.71 10.57 4.20
C GLY A 56 -5.16 10.77 2.79
N ALA A 57 -5.01 12.03 2.38
CA ALA A 57 -4.60 12.40 1.04
C ALA A 57 -3.21 11.82 0.66
N GLU A 58 -2.25 11.83 1.59
CA GLU A 58 -0.91 11.28 1.36
C GLU A 58 -0.93 9.76 1.19
N ALA A 59 -1.65 9.04 2.05
CA ALA A 59 -1.80 7.60 1.95
C ALA A 59 -2.47 7.18 0.63
N GLN A 60 -3.49 7.93 0.21
CA GLN A 60 -4.19 7.69 -1.06
C GLN A 60 -3.31 7.99 -2.27
N ALA A 61 -2.50 9.05 -2.23
CA ALA A 61 -1.53 9.33 -3.30
C ALA A 61 -0.50 8.21 -3.42
N TYR A 62 0.06 7.75 -2.29
CA TYR A 62 1.01 6.64 -2.24
C TYR A 62 0.41 5.34 -2.78
N MET A 63 -0.76 4.93 -2.28
CA MET A 63 -1.41 3.68 -2.71
C MET A 63 -1.79 3.70 -4.21
N ARG A 64 -2.22 4.85 -4.75
CA ARG A 64 -2.49 4.99 -6.20
C ARG A 64 -1.23 4.93 -7.04
N ALA A 65 -0.14 5.53 -6.57
CA ALA A 65 1.16 5.44 -7.24
C ALA A 65 1.63 3.98 -7.31
N LEU A 66 1.52 3.24 -6.19
CA LEU A 66 1.80 1.81 -6.16
C LEU A 66 0.93 1.02 -7.14
N LEU A 67 -0.38 1.28 -7.15
CA LEU A 67 -1.29 0.58 -8.07
C LEU A 67 -0.90 0.82 -9.53
N ALA A 68 -0.57 2.05 -9.90
CA ALA A 68 -0.14 2.38 -11.26
C ALA A 68 1.16 1.66 -11.65
N VAL A 69 2.16 1.66 -10.77
CA VAL A 69 3.47 1.02 -10.99
C VAL A 69 3.32 -0.49 -11.17
N TYR A 70 2.56 -1.16 -10.29
CA TYR A 70 2.39 -2.61 -10.35
C TYR A 70 1.42 -3.04 -11.46
N ALA A 71 0.42 -2.23 -11.82
CA ALA A 71 -0.44 -2.52 -12.96
C ALA A 71 0.34 -2.47 -14.29
N ALA A 72 1.31 -1.56 -14.41
CA ALA A 72 2.10 -1.38 -15.63
C ALA A 72 3.20 -2.44 -15.83
N SER A 73 3.62 -3.17 -14.79
CA SER A 73 4.74 -4.11 -14.86
C SER A 73 4.35 -5.54 -14.49
N SER A 74 4.44 -6.46 -15.45
CA SER A 74 4.26 -7.89 -15.16
C SER A 74 5.37 -8.47 -14.27
N ALA A 75 6.60 -7.97 -14.40
CA ALA A 75 7.73 -8.42 -13.59
C ALA A 75 7.53 -8.10 -12.10
N LEU A 76 7.03 -6.90 -11.78
CA LEU A 76 6.70 -6.54 -10.40
C LEU A 76 5.51 -7.34 -9.86
N ARG A 77 4.50 -7.63 -10.71
CA ARG A 77 3.38 -8.50 -10.31
C ARG A 77 3.82 -9.92 -9.97
N GLN A 78 4.83 -10.44 -10.65
CA GLN A 78 5.39 -11.76 -10.33
C GLN A 78 6.10 -11.83 -8.98
N GLN A 79 6.47 -10.67 -8.40
CA GLN A 79 7.07 -10.60 -7.06
C GLN A 79 6.00 -10.61 -5.94
N LEU A 80 4.73 -10.49 -6.29
CA LEU A 80 3.64 -10.53 -5.32
C LEU A 80 3.36 -11.95 -4.86
N VAL A 81 3.21 -12.11 -3.55
CA VAL A 81 2.85 -13.40 -2.91
C VAL A 81 1.41 -13.78 -3.22
N SER A 82 0.52 -12.80 -3.37
CA SER A 82 -0.90 -13.00 -3.65
C SER A 82 -1.33 -12.14 -4.84
N GLY A 83 -2.12 -12.73 -5.73
CA GLY A 83 -2.81 -11.99 -6.80
C GLY A 83 -3.83 -10.98 -6.25
N ASP A 84 -4.34 -11.23 -5.04
CA ASP A 84 -5.36 -10.40 -4.40
C ASP A 84 -4.76 -9.09 -3.84
N SER A 85 -3.44 -8.99 -3.70
CA SER A 85 -2.78 -7.76 -3.21
C SER A 85 -3.16 -6.53 -4.01
N LEU A 86 -3.26 -6.65 -5.33
CA LEU A 86 -3.68 -5.54 -6.18
C LEU A 86 -5.18 -5.29 -6.15
N TYR A 87 -5.99 -6.34 -5.95
CA TYR A 87 -7.43 -6.20 -5.76
C TYR A 87 -7.73 -5.38 -4.49
N TYR A 88 -7.12 -5.73 -3.36
CA TYR A 88 -7.30 -4.96 -2.12
C TYR A 88 -6.75 -3.53 -2.23
N LEU A 89 -5.61 -3.35 -2.91
CA LEU A 89 -5.07 -2.01 -3.17
C LEU A 89 -6.04 -1.18 -4.02
N GLN A 90 -6.67 -1.77 -5.03
CA GLN A 90 -7.70 -1.12 -5.85
C GLN A 90 -8.91 -0.73 -4.98
N CYS A 91 -9.42 -1.63 -4.15
CA CYS A 91 -10.53 -1.32 -3.24
C CYS A 91 -10.19 -0.18 -2.25
N LEU A 92 -8.94 -0.08 -1.80
CA LEU A 92 -8.49 0.99 -0.90
C LEU A 92 -8.31 2.35 -1.60
N THR A 93 -8.16 2.37 -2.93
CA THR A 93 -7.84 3.59 -3.70
C THR A 93 -9.00 4.11 -4.54
N GLU A 94 -9.98 3.26 -4.84
CA GLU A 94 -11.18 3.58 -5.61
C GLU A 94 -12.03 4.63 -4.88
N GLU A 95 -12.23 5.79 -5.49
CA GLU A 95 -12.76 6.96 -4.80
C GLU A 95 -14.19 6.74 -4.30
N THR A 96 -14.97 6.01 -5.08
CA THR A 96 -16.39 5.77 -4.82
C THR A 96 -16.64 4.70 -3.75
N THR A 97 -15.71 3.77 -3.57
CA THR A 97 -15.93 2.58 -2.71
C THR A 97 -14.95 2.47 -1.54
N ARG A 98 -13.84 3.21 -1.53
CA ARG A 98 -12.80 3.10 -0.48
C ARG A 98 -13.32 3.31 0.93
N ALA A 99 -14.24 4.25 1.16
CA ALA A 99 -14.78 4.53 2.48
C ALA A 99 -15.61 3.35 3.00
N ASP A 100 -16.44 2.77 2.14
CA ASP A 100 -17.20 1.56 2.44
C ASP A 100 -16.29 0.35 2.63
N PHE A 101 -15.26 0.21 1.80
CA PHE A 101 -14.29 -0.85 1.95
C PHE A 101 -13.56 -0.77 3.29
N VAL A 102 -13.06 0.41 3.69
CA VAL A 102 -12.45 0.64 5.01
C VAL A 102 -13.44 0.30 6.14
N ARG A 103 -14.70 0.72 6.02
CA ARG A 103 -15.74 0.40 7.01
C ARG A 103 -15.98 -1.11 7.13
N VAL A 104 -16.10 -1.82 6.01
CA VAL A 104 -16.34 -3.27 5.99
C VAL A 104 -15.10 -4.03 6.45
N ALA A 105 -13.91 -3.64 5.99
CA ALA A 105 -12.64 -4.26 6.38
C ALA A 105 -12.31 -4.06 7.86
N ALA A 106 -12.84 -3.01 8.51
CA ALA A 106 -12.73 -2.83 9.95
C ALA A 106 -13.59 -3.83 10.76
N ALA A 107 -14.56 -4.51 10.13
CA ALA A 107 -15.44 -5.45 10.82
C ALA A 107 -14.71 -6.77 11.14
N PRO A 108 -14.91 -7.36 12.35
CA PRO A 108 -14.27 -8.63 12.72
C PRO A 108 -14.64 -9.83 11.83
N SER A 109 -15.77 -9.75 11.13
CA SER A 109 -16.23 -10.79 10.20
C SER A 109 -15.56 -10.74 8.83
N PHE A 110 -14.88 -9.64 8.49
CA PHE A 110 -14.27 -9.44 7.18
C PHE A 110 -13.34 -10.57 6.73
N PRO A 111 -12.44 -11.09 7.60
CA PRO A 111 -11.53 -12.16 7.18
C PRO A 111 -12.21 -13.50 6.89
N PHE A 112 -13.47 -13.67 7.31
CA PHE A 112 -14.26 -14.89 7.12
C PHE A 112 -15.24 -14.78 5.95
N ALA A 113 -15.31 -13.61 5.30
CA ALA A 113 -16.19 -13.36 4.17
C ALA A 113 -15.56 -13.71 2.81
N SER A 114 -14.34 -14.28 2.82
CA SER A 114 -13.54 -14.63 1.63
C SER A 114 -13.65 -16.10 1.29
#